data_AF-A0A7S4SSX4-F1
#
_entry.id   AF-A0A7S4SSX4-F1
#
_cell.length_a   1.000
_cell.length_b   1.000
_cell.length_c   1.000
_cell.angle_alpha   90.00
_cell.angle_beta   90.00
_cell.angle_gamma   90.00
#
_symmetry.space_group_name_H-M   'P 1'
#
loop_
_entity.id
_entity.type
_entity.pdbx_description
1 polymer ?
#
loop_
_entity_poly.entity_id
_entity_poly.type
_entity_poly.pdbx_seq_one_letter_code
_entity_poly.pdbx_strand_id
1 'polypeptide(L)'
;ILLIGVIATVGEDAYSVTYRTMWYACLWAPFGALMRWKLGNLNGKLPNEWKWLPLGTLSANVIASLVSISMIALDYRRIENGDGVNESFWIAGTMRAVKTGFAGCLSTVSTWIAEVAVLMKTSHQHGKGYLYVLITLGLSCAFSVLVYGCVVYL
;
A
#
# COMPACT_ATOMS: atom_id res chain seq x y z
N ILE A 1 24.97 0.93 3.58
CA ILE A 1 24.23 0.94 4.87
C ILE A 1 22.94 0.13 4.77
N LEU A 2 22.01 0.44 3.85
CA LEU A 2 20.75 -0.34 3.69
C LEU A 2 20.99 -1.86 3.56
N LEU A 3 21.83 -2.28 2.60
CA LEU A 3 22.14 -3.70 2.39
C LEU A 3 22.83 -4.35 3.60
N ILE A 4 23.70 -3.60 4.28
CA ILE A 4 24.37 -4.05 5.50
C ILE A 4 23.33 -4.27 6.61
N GLY A 5 22.36 -3.37 6.77
CA GLY A 5 21.28 -3.50 7.74
C GLY A 5 20.32 -4.66 7.47
N VAL A 6 20.18 -5.11 6.22
CA VAL A 6 19.40 -6.31 5.86
C VAL A 6 20.16 -7.60 6.16
N ILE A 7 21.47 -7.61 5.85
CA ILE A 7 22.35 -8.79 5.99
C ILE A 7 22.86 -8.96 7.43
N ALA A 8 22.93 -7.89 8.22
CA ALA A 8 23.42 -7.93 9.58
C ALA A 8 22.54 -8.86 10.46
N THR A 9 23.14 -9.96 10.92
CA THR A 9 22.54 -10.90 11.88
C THR A 9 23.02 -10.54 13.29
N VAL A 10 22.37 -9.56 13.93
CA VAL A 10 22.64 -9.24 15.34
C VAL A 10 21.63 -9.98 16.20
N GLY A 11 21.90 -11.25 16.52
CA GLY A 11 21.01 -12.09 17.33
C GLY A 11 19.71 -12.51 16.60
N GLU A 12 19.06 -13.56 17.07
CA GLU A 12 17.74 -14.01 16.59
C GLU A 12 16.62 -13.54 17.54
N ASP A 13 16.73 -12.32 18.07
CA ASP A 13 15.68 -11.72 18.88
C ASP A 13 14.65 -10.97 18.01
N ALA A 14 13.46 -10.72 18.54
CA ALA A 14 12.40 -10.03 17.81
C ALA A 14 12.80 -8.61 17.34
N TYR A 15 13.73 -7.97 18.05
CA TYR A 15 14.26 -6.65 17.73
C TYR A 15 15.11 -6.67 16.47
N SER A 16 16.04 -7.62 16.33
CA SER A 16 16.86 -7.79 15.14
C SER A 16 16.04 -8.07 13.87
N VAL A 17 15.00 -8.90 13.98
CA VAL A 17 14.09 -9.23 12.87
C VAL A 17 13.35 -7.98 12.42
N THR A 18 12.85 -7.18 13.37
CA THR A 18 12.19 -5.91 13.07
C THR A 18 13.14 -4.93 12.41
N TYR A 19 14.34 -4.75 12.97
CA TYR A 19 15.38 -3.87 12.42
C TYR A 19 15.74 -4.21 10.98
N ARG A 20 16.04 -5.48 10.69
CA ARG A 20 16.36 -5.96 9.34
C ARG A 20 15.20 -5.75 8.37
N THR A 21 13.97 -5.99 8.82
CA THR A 21 12.76 -5.77 8.02
C THR A 21 12.58 -4.30 7.65
N MET A 22 12.89 -3.36 8.55
CA MET A 22 12.78 -1.92 8.27
C MET A 22 13.80 -1.47 7.23
N TRP A 23 15.05 -1.91 7.31
CA TRP A 23 16.04 -1.64 6.26
C TRP A 23 15.62 -2.23 4.92
N TYR A 24 15.02 -3.42 4.94
CA TYR A 24 14.52 -4.04 3.73
C TYR A 24 13.33 -3.27 3.16
N ALA A 25 12.42 -2.78 4.00
CA ALA A 25 11.33 -1.90 3.59
C ALA A 25 11.85 -0.61 2.93
N CYS A 26 12.94 -0.02 3.44
CA CYS A 26 13.59 1.13 2.82
C CYS A 26 14.12 0.83 1.40
N LEU A 27 14.49 -0.42 1.08
CA LEU A 27 14.88 -0.80 -0.27
C LEU A 27 13.65 -0.92 -1.21
N TRP A 28 12.50 -1.31 -0.68
CA TRP A 28 11.25 -1.43 -1.44
C TRP A 28 10.52 -0.08 -1.64
N ALA A 29 10.72 0.87 -0.73
CA ALA A 29 10.08 2.18 -0.73
C ALA A 29 10.24 2.99 -2.05
N PRO A 30 11.45 3.12 -2.65
CA PRO A 30 11.63 3.86 -3.89
C PRO A 30 10.76 3.36 -5.04
N PHE A 31 10.55 2.04 -5.16
CA PHE A 31 9.71 1.47 -6.21
C PHE A 31 8.24 1.86 -6.05
N GLY A 32 7.75 1.90 -4.81
CA GLY A 32 6.40 2.38 -4.50
C GLY A 32 6.24 3.86 -4.84
N ALA A 33 7.22 4.68 -4.47
CA ALA A 33 7.23 6.11 -4.78
C ALA A 33 7.28 6.39 -6.29
N LEU A 34 8.12 5.67 -7.05
CA LEU A 34 8.21 5.79 -8.51
C LEU A 34 6.91 5.37 -9.19
N MET A 35 6.28 4.29 -8.75
CA MET A 35 4.99 3.85 -9.28
C MET A 35 3.89 4.86 -8.97
N ARG A 36 3.85 5.43 -7.75
CA ARG A 36 2.92 6.51 -7.41
C ARG A 36 3.13 7.75 -8.29
N TRP A 37 4.38 8.15 -8.51
CA TRP A 37 4.72 9.26 -9.40
C TRP A 37 4.23 9.00 -10.84
N LYS A 38 4.46 7.79 -11.36
CA LYS A 38 3.99 7.41 -12.69
C LYS A 38 2.46 7.39 -12.80
N LEU A 39 1.77 6.86 -11.79
CA LEU A 39 0.30 6.87 -11.72
C LEU A 39 -0.26 8.28 -11.62
N GLY A 40 0.42 9.20 -10.93
CA GLY A 40 0.05 10.61 -10.82
C GLY A 40 -0.13 11.30 -12.18
N ASN A 41 0.53 10.81 -13.23
CA ASN A 41 0.33 11.28 -14.61
C ASN A 41 -1.09 11.02 -15.15
N LEU A 42 -1.93 10.23 -14.47
CA LEU A 42 -3.33 9.98 -14.82
C LEU A 42 -4.30 10.98 -14.14
N ASN A 43 -3.83 11.77 -13.17
CA ASN A 43 -4.67 12.77 -12.52
C ASN A 43 -5.16 13.80 -13.54
N GLY A 44 -6.49 14.03 -13.58
CA GLY A 44 -7.11 14.96 -14.53
C GLY A 44 -7.17 14.49 -15.98
N LYS A 45 -6.76 13.25 -16.29
CA LYS A 45 -6.77 12.70 -17.67
C LYS A 45 -8.05 11.97 -18.06
N LEU A 46 -9.01 11.81 -17.14
CA LEU A 46 -10.30 11.21 -17.48
C LEU A 46 -11.09 12.12 -18.46
N PRO A 47 -11.89 11.54 -19.37
CA PRO A 47 -12.68 12.33 -20.31
C PRO A 47 -13.86 13.04 -19.63
N ASN A 48 -14.30 14.14 -20.27
CA ASN A 48 -15.58 14.81 -20.01
C ASN A 48 -15.83 15.15 -18.52
N GLU A 49 -16.98 14.73 -18.01
CA GLU A 49 -17.50 15.03 -16.67
C GLU A 49 -16.70 14.38 -15.54
N TRP A 50 -15.72 13.52 -15.82
CA TRP A 50 -14.91 12.80 -14.84
C TRP A 50 -13.53 13.41 -14.60
N LYS A 51 -13.18 14.50 -15.29
CA LYS A 51 -11.87 15.21 -15.13
C LYS A 51 -11.55 15.63 -13.70
N TRP A 52 -12.57 15.83 -12.87
CA TRP A 52 -12.42 16.23 -11.47
C TRP A 52 -11.83 15.13 -10.59
N LEU A 53 -11.88 13.87 -11.02
CA LEU A 53 -11.42 12.73 -10.23
C LEU A 53 -9.91 12.51 -10.44
N PRO A 54 -9.09 12.62 -9.38
CA PRO A 54 -7.66 12.32 -9.44
C PRO A 54 -7.43 10.81 -9.55
N LEU A 55 -7.57 10.28 -10.76
CA LEU A 55 -7.51 8.84 -11.03
C LEU A 55 -6.18 8.22 -10.61
N GLY A 56 -5.06 8.91 -10.84
CA GLY A 56 -3.73 8.46 -10.45
C GLY A 56 -3.61 8.23 -8.95
N THR A 57 -4.00 9.23 -8.14
CA THR A 57 -3.98 9.14 -6.68
C THR A 57 -4.96 8.07 -6.17
N LEU A 58 -6.15 7.99 -6.77
CA LEU A 58 -7.13 6.93 -6.47
C LEU A 58 -6.55 5.54 -6.71
N SER A 59 -6.03 5.29 -7.91
CA SER A 59 -5.44 4.01 -8.30
C SER A 59 -4.24 3.66 -7.43
N ALA A 60 -3.39 4.64 -7.10
CA ALA A 60 -2.24 4.41 -6.23
C ALA A 60 -2.67 3.90 -4.83
N ASN A 61 -3.67 4.53 -4.22
CA ASN A 61 -4.20 4.11 -2.91
C ASN A 61 -4.88 2.74 -2.96
N VAL A 62 -5.72 2.48 -3.98
CA VAL A 62 -6.40 1.18 -4.13
C VAL A 62 -5.39 0.05 -4.38
N ILE A 63 -4.43 0.24 -5.28
CA ILE A 63 -3.38 -0.76 -5.57
C ILE A 63 -2.51 -0.99 -4.33
N ALA A 64 -2.11 0.07 -3.62
CA ALA A 64 -1.36 -0.08 -2.38
C ALA A 64 -2.13 -0.88 -1.32
N SER A 65 -3.43 -0.62 -1.14
CA SER A 65 -4.28 -1.39 -0.23
C SER A 65 -4.33 -2.87 -0.61
N LEU A 66 -4.50 -3.15 -1.91
CA LEU A 66 -4.53 -4.51 -2.45
C LEU A 66 -3.20 -5.25 -2.24
N VAL A 67 -2.07 -4.59 -2.48
CA VAL A 67 -0.75 -5.18 -2.23
C VAL A 67 -0.56 -5.44 -0.74
N SER A 68 -0.88 -4.45 0.11
CA SER A 68 -0.77 -4.57 1.56
C SER A 68 -1.57 -5.76 2.10
N ILE A 69 -2.85 -5.87 1.73
CA ILE A 69 -3.72 -6.94 2.22
C ILE A 69 -3.32 -8.30 1.65
N SER A 70 -2.82 -8.36 0.41
CA SER A 70 -2.31 -9.60 -0.18
C SER A 70 -1.11 -10.13 0.61
N MET A 71 -0.18 -9.25 0.99
CA MET A 71 0.97 -9.64 1.82
C MET A 71 0.51 -10.11 3.20
N ILE A 72 -0.49 -9.47 3.81
CA ILE A 72 -1.06 -9.91 5.10
C ILE A 72 -1.74 -11.28 4.96
N ALA A 73 -2.55 -11.48 3.93
CA ALA A 73 -3.29 -12.73 3.72
C ALA A 73 -2.34 -13.91 3.45
N LEU A 74 -1.28 -13.69 2.67
CA LEU A 74 -0.26 -14.71 2.40
C LEU A 74 0.54 -15.06 3.67
N ASP A 75 0.91 -14.05 4.47
CA ASP A 75 1.59 -14.25 5.75
C ASP A 75 0.70 -15.07 6.71
N TYR A 76 -0.59 -14.73 6.79
CA TYR A 76 -1.57 -15.47 7.59
C TYR A 76 -1.69 -16.95 7.17
N ARG A 77 -1.93 -17.22 5.88
CA ARG A 77 -2.06 -18.61 5.38
C ARG A 77 -0.84 -19.46 5.67
N ARG A 78 0.37 -18.87 5.54
CA ARG A 78 1.63 -19.59 5.80
C ARG A 78 1.74 -20.00 7.26
N ILE A 79 1.41 -19.08 8.16
CA ILE A 79 1.39 -19.36 9.61
C ILE A 79 0.38 -20.48 9.91
N GLU A 80 -0.81 -20.42 9.34
CA GLU A 80 -1.86 -21.44 9.49
C GLU A 80 -1.43 -22.83 8.99
N ASN A 81 -0.68 -22.89 7.87
CA ASN A 81 -0.13 -24.12 7.33
C ASN A 81 1.06 -24.70 8.13
N GLY A 82 1.50 -24.02 9.19
CA GLY A 82 2.62 -24.46 10.03
C GLY A 82 4.01 -24.04 9.54
N ASP A 83 4.10 -23.24 8.47
CA ASP A 83 5.38 -22.76 7.90
C ASP A 83 6.08 -21.71 8.79
N GLY A 84 5.39 -21.18 9.80
CA GLY A 84 5.89 -20.09 10.66
C GLY A 84 7.02 -20.48 11.64
N VAL A 85 7.27 -21.78 11.87
CA VAL A 85 8.24 -22.24 12.89
C VAL A 85 9.67 -22.32 12.36
N ASN A 86 9.87 -22.48 11.05
CA ASN A 86 11.19 -22.57 10.39
C ASN A 86 11.36 -21.54 9.27
N GLU A 87 10.68 -20.39 9.39
CA GLU A 87 10.57 -19.47 8.27
C GLU A 87 11.89 -18.73 7.96
N SER A 88 12.32 -18.82 6.70
CA SER A 88 13.41 -17.99 6.18
C SER A 88 13.03 -16.51 6.25
N PHE A 89 13.89 -15.70 6.87
CA PHE A 89 13.75 -14.24 6.92
C PHE A 89 13.42 -13.63 5.55
N TRP A 90 13.95 -14.19 4.46
CA TRP A 90 13.73 -13.65 3.13
C TRP A 90 12.27 -13.69 2.70
N ILE A 91 11.49 -14.67 3.16
CA ILE A 91 10.08 -14.79 2.77
C ILE A 91 9.22 -13.85 3.59
N ALA A 92 9.17 -14.03 4.92
CA ALA A 92 8.42 -13.16 5.83
C ALA A 92 8.88 -11.70 5.75
N GLY A 93 10.21 -11.49 5.70
CA GLY A 93 10.82 -10.17 5.56
C GLY A 93 10.44 -9.49 4.26
N THR A 94 10.34 -10.22 3.14
CA THR A 94 9.87 -9.63 1.86
C THR A 94 8.41 -9.23 1.96
N MET A 95 7.53 -10.08 2.50
CA MET A 95 6.10 -9.75 2.67
C MET A 95 5.91 -8.49 3.52
N ARG A 96 6.63 -8.40 4.64
CA ARG A 96 6.61 -7.22 5.52
C ARG A 96 7.23 -5.99 4.87
N ALA A 97 8.34 -6.14 4.16
CA ALA A 97 9.03 -5.03 3.48
C ALA A 97 8.22 -4.48 2.30
N VAL A 98 7.55 -5.34 1.53
CA VAL A 98 6.62 -4.93 0.46
C VAL A 98 5.40 -4.22 1.05
N LYS A 99 4.83 -4.74 2.14
CA LYS A 99 3.71 -4.10 2.84
C LYS A 99 4.07 -2.71 3.37
N THR A 100 5.13 -2.60 4.17
CA THR A 100 5.47 -1.35 4.86
C THR A 100 6.23 -0.37 3.96
N GLY A 101 7.13 -0.87 3.11
CA GLY A 101 7.96 -0.06 2.23
C GLY A 101 7.26 0.29 0.92
N PHE A 102 7.04 -0.72 0.06
CA PHE A 102 6.45 -0.49 -1.26
C PHE A 102 5.03 0.05 -1.19
N ALA A 103 4.09 -0.66 -0.55
CA ALA A 103 2.70 -0.21 -0.46
C ALA A 103 2.57 1.07 0.39
N GLY A 104 3.40 1.22 1.43
CA GLY A 104 3.49 2.46 2.21
C GLY A 104 3.84 3.67 1.35
N CYS A 105 4.87 3.59 0.50
CA CYS A 105 5.26 4.70 -0.38
C CYS A 105 4.42 4.85 -1.65
N LEU A 106 3.72 3.79 -2.07
CA LEU A 106 2.74 3.80 -3.16
C LEU A 106 1.44 4.49 -2.75
N SER A 107 1.00 4.33 -1.50
CA SER A 107 -0.15 5.06 -0.96
C SER A 107 0.20 6.49 -0.57
N THR A 108 -0.80 7.35 -0.45
CA THR A 108 -0.65 8.71 0.06
C THR A 108 -1.97 9.23 0.64
N VAL A 109 -1.92 9.69 1.89
CA VAL A 109 -3.02 10.42 2.53
C VAL A 109 -2.86 11.92 2.33
N SER A 110 -1.63 12.45 2.38
CA SER A 110 -1.38 13.90 2.28
C SER A 110 -1.79 14.47 0.92
N THR A 111 -1.44 13.81 -0.17
CA THR A 111 -1.86 14.21 -1.53
C THR A 111 -3.37 14.09 -1.68
N TRP A 112 -3.94 12.98 -1.22
CA TRP A 112 -5.37 12.70 -1.31
C TRP A 112 -6.20 13.75 -0.55
N ILE A 113 -5.82 14.09 0.68
CA ILE A 113 -6.51 15.13 1.47
C ILE A 113 -6.35 16.52 0.85
N ALA A 114 -5.19 16.83 0.25
CA ALA A 114 -5.02 18.09 -0.48
C ALA A 114 -5.97 18.19 -1.69
N GLU A 115 -6.12 17.12 -2.46
CA GLU A 115 -7.06 17.05 -3.59
C GLU A 115 -8.52 17.18 -3.12
N VAL A 116 -8.89 16.46 -2.05
CA VAL A 116 -10.22 16.56 -1.43
C VAL A 116 -10.49 17.99 -0.96
N ALA A 117 -9.52 18.64 -0.32
CA ALA A 117 -9.66 20.01 0.15
C ALA A 117 -9.86 21.00 -1.01
N VAL A 118 -9.20 20.80 -2.16
CA VAL A 118 -9.42 21.61 -3.36
C VAL A 118 -10.84 21.42 -3.91
N LEU A 119 -11.32 20.18 -3.99
CA LEU A 119 -12.69 19.88 -4.42
C LEU A 119 -13.75 20.47 -3.47
N MET A 120 -13.50 20.40 -2.15
CA MET A 120 -14.40 20.91 -1.12
C MET A 120 -14.38 22.44 -0.97
N LYS A 121 -13.35 23.13 -1.47
CA LYS A 121 -13.31 24.60 -1.51
C LYS A 121 -13.97 25.19 -2.75
N THR A 122 -14.16 24.39 -3.78
CA THR A 122 -14.72 24.83 -5.06
C THR A 122 -16.25 24.76 -5.00
N SER A 123 -16.93 25.90 -4.90
CA SER A 123 -18.39 26.04 -4.64
C SER A 123 -19.29 25.02 -5.37
N HIS A 124 -19.06 24.78 -6.67
CA HIS A 124 -19.85 23.84 -7.48
C HIS A 124 -19.44 22.36 -7.39
N GLN A 125 -18.40 22.02 -6.63
CA GLN A 125 -17.78 20.68 -6.57
C GLN A 125 -17.72 20.09 -5.15
N HIS A 126 -18.34 20.72 -4.14
CA HIS A 126 -18.30 20.23 -2.76
C HIS A 126 -18.77 18.77 -2.64
N GLY A 127 -19.86 18.41 -3.33
CA GLY A 127 -20.35 17.02 -3.36
C GLY A 127 -19.37 16.02 -3.98
N LYS A 128 -18.55 16.47 -4.93
CA LYS A 128 -17.51 15.64 -5.57
C LYS A 128 -16.36 15.32 -4.61
N GLY A 129 -16.04 16.23 -3.68
CA GLY A 129 -15.06 15.97 -2.62
C GLY A 129 -15.49 14.82 -1.70
N TYR A 130 -16.73 14.85 -1.20
CA TYR A 130 -17.27 13.74 -0.39
C TYR A 130 -17.36 12.44 -1.17
N LEU A 131 -17.83 12.50 -2.43
CA LEU A 131 -17.88 11.33 -3.30
C LEU A 131 -16.48 10.76 -3.54
N TYR A 132 -15.45 11.59 -3.72
CA TYR A 132 -14.09 11.12 -3.88
C TYR A 132 -13.58 10.36 -2.65
N VAL A 133 -13.92 10.85 -1.45
CA VAL A 133 -13.58 10.17 -0.19
C VAL A 133 -14.25 8.79 -0.13
N LEU A 134 -15.56 8.74 -0.40
CA LEU A 134 -16.33 7.50 -0.39
C LEU A 134 -15.84 6.49 -1.42
N ILE A 135 -15.52 6.92 -2.64
CA ILE A 135 -14.98 6.05 -3.69
C ILE A 135 -13.61 5.49 -3.26
N THR A 136 -12.71 6.34 -2.75
CA THR A 136 -11.36 5.90 -2.39
C THR A 136 -11.39 4.89 -1.25
N LEU A 137 -12.12 5.18 -0.18
CA LEU A 137 -12.25 4.28 0.97
C LEU A 137 -13.07 3.03 0.62
N GLY A 138 -14.18 3.20 -0.08
CA GLY A 138 -15.09 2.14 -0.48
C GLY A 138 -14.40 1.11 -1.38
N LEU A 139 -13.72 1.55 -2.44
CA LEU A 139 -12.99 0.65 -3.34
C LEU A 139 -11.82 -0.02 -2.62
N SER A 140 -11.04 0.72 -1.82
CA SER A 140 -9.92 0.15 -1.08
C SER A 140 -10.40 -0.93 -0.10
N CYS A 141 -11.46 -0.67 0.65
CA CYS A 141 -12.04 -1.61 1.61
C CYS A 141 -12.66 -2.82 0.90
N ALA A 142 -13.58 -2.59 -0.05
CA ALA A 142 -14.31 -3.66 -0.73
C ALA A 142 -13.35 -4.63 -1.43
N PHE A 143 -12.41 -4.12 -2.23
CA PHE A 143 -11.44 -4.99 -2.89
C PHE A 143 -10.49 -5.66 -1.91
N SER A 144 -10.11 -4.99 -0.82
CA SER A 144 -9.23 -5.62 0.18
C SER A 144 -9.92 -6.78 0.90
N VAL A 145 -11.19 -6.62 1.27
CA VAL A 145 -11.99 -7.69 1.89
C VAL A 145 -12.16 -8.87 0.93
N LEU A 146 -12.46 -8.59 -0.34
CA LEU A 146 -12.58 -9.64 -1.37
C LEU A 146 -11.28 -10.41 -1.53
N VAL A 147 -10.14 -9.72 -1.69
CA VAL A 147 -8.84 -10.37 -1.86
C VAL A 147 -8.43 -11.15 -0.62
N TYR A 148 -8.58 -10.56 0.57
CA TYR A 148 -8.28 -11.27 1.82
C TYR A 148 -9.13 -12.53 1.95
N GLY A 149 -10.43 -12.41 1.70
CA GLY A 149 -11.37 -13.52 1.80
C GLY A 149 -11.05 -14.63 0.80
N CYS A 150 -10.77 -14.28 -0.45
CA CYS A 150 -10.37 -15.24 -1.48
C CYS A 150 -9.04 -15.92 -1.16
N VAL A 151 -8.07 -15.21 -0.60
CA VAL A 151 -6.77 -15.82 -0.26
C VAL A 151 -6.92 -16.69 0.98
N VAL A 152 -7.58 -16.26 2.04
CA VAL A 152 -7.60 -17.02 3.30
C VAL A 152 -8.58 -18.18 3.28
N TYR A 153 -9.76 -18.03 2.67
CA TYR A 153 -10.84 -19.03 2.77
C TYR A 153 -10.98 -19.96 1.55
N LEU A 154 -10.22 -19.75 0.47
CA LEU A 154 -10.17 -20.65 -0.70
C LEU A 154 -8.79 -21.33 -0.80
#